data_AF-A0AA88KEB0-F1
#
_entry.id   AF-A0AA88KEB0-F1
#
_cell.length_a   1.000
_cell.length_b   1.000
_cell.length_c   1.000
_cell.angle_alpha   90.00
_cell.angle_beta   90.00
_cell.angle_gamma   90.00
#
_symmetry.space_group_name_H-M   'P 1'
#
loop_
_entity.id
_entity.type
_entity.pdbx_description
1 polymer ?
#
loop_
_entity_poly.entity_id
_entity_poly.type
_entity_poly.pdbx_seq_one_letter_code
_entity_poly.pdbx_strand_id
1 'polypeptide(L)'
;MPDTALVKRCIIMNDPSIMNQTSLFPFSKLQYVELCSGDCSILSLLKILNKTEIHHICLNDGVSKELLQFIVNEFPNLRTLEVADFSDLERISTCNTSVTTFKWNHYLGHGKECYDMESINIHDVLSDLIAPCFPNLQHIEIENPTFHIDIIQLVRLWTNTTPLFPSLKKLSIHVVVYECEHKEQVLSRVEWMKFCDLKHLPELELSCEYSTVASLLLALFESKAKRLKIHVIDQECGGIRFSSMHELLENVFEQDVSTQLKGILSERISSKVITYETDYESSEESEDEEEEEEDDEDHDEDEEEDE
;
A
#
# COMPACT_ATOMS: atom_id res chain seq x y z
N MET A 1 -15.51 36.22 -26.23
CA MET A 1 -15.49 34.92 -25.53
C MET A 1 -14.76 35.18 -24.22
N PRO A 2 -15.35 34.89 -23.06
CA PRO A 2 -14.62 35.07 -21.81
C PRO A 2 -13.46 34.07 -21.81
N ASP A 3 -12.26 34.56 -21.49
CA ASP A 3 -11.08 33.75 -21.24
C ASP A 3 -11.46 32.65 -20.25
N THR A 4 -11.60 31.42 -20.73
CA THR A 4 -11.71 30.26 -19.87
C THR A 4 -10.40 30.20 -19.10
N ALA A 5 -10.48 30.50 -17.81
CA ALA A 5 -9.34 30.48 -16.90
C ALA A 5 -8.50 29.20 -17.12
N LEU A 6 -7.17 29.34 -17.03
CA LEU A 6 -6.17 28.28 -17.18
C LEU A 6 -6.23 27.28 -16.00
N VAL A 7 -7.42 26.74 -15.71
CA VAL A 7 -7.64 25.77 -14.65
C VAL A 7 -7.11 24.43 -15.15
N LYS A 8 -5.98 24.00 -14.57
CA LYS A 8 -5.34 22.72 -14.87
C LYS A 8 -5.72 21.60 -13.90
N ARG A 9 -6.21 21.96 -12.71
CA ARG A 9 -6.65 21.06 -11.63
C ARG A 9 -8.05 21.47 -11.18
N CYS A 10 -8.93 20.50 -11.05
CA CYS A 10 -10.28 20.70 -10.54
C CYS A 10 -10.63 19.54 -9.58
N ILE A 11 -11.20 19.89 -8.43
CA ILE A 11 -11.78 18.95 -7.48
C ILE A 11 -13.29 19.08 -7.64
N ILE A 12 -13.94 17.98 -8.02
CA ILE A 12 -15.38 17.95 -8.22
C ILE A 12 -15.97 17.17 -7.06
N MET A 13 -16.53 17.92 -6.11
CA MET A 13 -17.38 17.38 -5.07
C MET A 13 -18.80 17.27 -5.61
N ASN A 14 -19.57 16.32 -5.08
CA ASN A 14 -20.91 15.92 -5.50
C ASN A 14 -21.91 17.11 -5.57
N ASP A 15 -21.85 17.90 -6.65
CA ASP A 15 -22.69 19.07 -6.91
C ASP A 15 -23.71 18.73 -8.01
N PRO A 16 -25.01 18.59 -7.66
CA PRO A 16 -26.08 18.28 -8.61
C PRO A 16 -26.19 19.30 -9.76
N SER A 17 -25.69 20.52 -9.58
CA SER A 17 -25.73 21.58 -10.61
C SER A 17 -24.73 21.35 -11.74
N ILE A 18 -23.62 20.65 -11.46
CA ILE A 18 -22.62 20.24 -12.47
C ILE A 18 -23.11 18.99 -13.22
N MET A 19 -23.80 18.10 -12.51
CA MET A 19 -24.29 16.82 -13.04
C MET A 19 -25.43 16.93 -14.07
N ASN A 20 -26.20 18.02 -14.04
CA ASN A 20 -27.27 18.26 -14.99
C ASN A 20 -26.83 19.04 -16.25
N GLN A 21 -25.52 19.28 -16.42
CA GLN A 21 -25.01 19.97 -17.60
C GLN A 21 -24.94 19.04 -18.81
N THR A 22 -25.73 19.35 -19.84
CA THR A 22 -25.67 18.75 -21.18
C THR A 22 -24.63 19.43 -22.09
N SER A 23 -24.03 20.52 -21.62
CA SER A 23 -22.97 21.27 -22.30
C SER A 23 -21.58 20.74 -21.97
N LEU A 24 -20.63 20.95 -22.87
CA LEU A 24 -19.20 20.70 -22.65
C LEU A 24 -18.73 21.34 -21.33
N PHE A 25 -17.92 20.60 -20.57
CA PHE A 25 -17.34 21.08 -19.32
C PHE A 25 -16.53 22.37 -19.56
N PRO A 26 -16.65 23.41 -18.71
CA PRO A 26 -16.17 24.76 -19.01
C PRO A 26 -14.64 24.88 -19.08
N PHE A 27 -13.89 23.89 -18.59
CA PHE A 27 -12.44 23.90 -18.55
C PHE A 27 -11.84 23.00 -19.63
N SER A 28 -11.58 23.57 -20.81
CA SER A 28 -11.07 22.83 -21.96
C SER A 28 -9.60 22.40 -21.85
N LYS A 29 -8.83 22.98 -20.92
CA LYS A 29 -7.40 22.69 -20.65
C LYS A 29 -7.17 21.97 -19.32
N LEU A 30 -8.21 21.34 -18.78
CA LEU A 30 -8.12 20.58 -17.54
C LEU A 30 -7.23 19.36 -17.77
N GLN A 31 -6.22 19.16 -16.89
CA GLN A 31 -5.28 18.04 -16.98
C GLN A 31 -5.39 17.07 -15.82
N TYR A 32 -5.85 17.56 -14.67
CA TYR A 32 -6.06 16.80 -13.45
C TYR A 32 -7.50 16.95 -13.00
N VAL A 33 -8.14 15.83 -12.69
CA VAL A 33 -9.46 15.79 -12.07
C VAL A 33 -9.46 14.87 -10.86
N GLU A 34 -10.07 15.33 -9.79
CA GLU A 34 -10.29 14.59 -8.55
C GLU A 34 -11.80 14.53 -8.31
N LEU A 35 -12.33 13.33 -8.11
CA LEU A 35 -13.76 13.03 -8.11
C LEU A 35 -14.13 12.37 -6.78
N CYS A 36 -15.01 13.03 -6.03
CA CYS A 36 -15.49 12.59 -4.72
C CYS A 36 -17.02 12.38 -4.77
N SER A 37 -17.49 11.29 -5.37
CA SER A 37 -18.93 10.93 -5.42
C SER A 37 -19.18 9.49 -5.89
N GLY A 38 -20.37 8.92 -5.64
CA GLY A 38 -20.67 7.54 -6.05
C GLY A 38 -20.74 7.30 -7.57
N ASP A 39 -20.40 6.10 -8.03
CA ASP A 39 -20.17 5.69 -9.43
C ASP A 39 -21.03 6.35 -10.54
N CYS A 40 -22.36 6.35 -10.39
CA CYS A 40 -23.28 6.86 -11.43
C CYS A 40 -23.08 8.35 -11.76
N SER A 41 -22.66 9.12 -10.75
CA SER A 41 -22.38 10.54 -10.87
C SER A 41 -21.05 10.81 -11.58
N ILE A 42 -20.02 10.04 -11.24
CA ILE A 42 -18.68 10.12 -11.81
C ILE A 42 -18.72 9.85 -13.32
N LEU A 43 -19.38 8.78 -13.74
CA LEU A 43 -19.41 8.41 -15.16
C LEU A 43 -20.04 9.50 -16.03
N SER A 44 -21.07 10.18 -15.53
CA SER A 44 -21.74 11.28 -16.23
C SER A 44 -20.82 12.50 -16.37
N LEU A 45 -20.05 12.81 -15.33
CA LEU A 45 -19.06 13.89 -15.36
C LEU A 45 -17.91 13.59 -16.34
N LEU A 46 -17.34 12.38 -16.29
CA LEU A 46 -16.25 11.98 -17.19
C LEU A 46 -16.66 12.07 -18.67
N LYS A 47 -17.94 11.80 -18.99
CA LYS A 47 -18.48 11.92 -20.36
C LYS A 47 -18.46 13.35 -20.91
N ILE A 48 -18.49 14.39 -20.08
CA ILE A 48 -18.48 15.78 -20.54
C ILE A 48 -17.09 16.44 -20.53
N LEU A 49 -16.07 15.76 -19.98
CA LEU A 49 -14.69 16.24 -19.96
C LEU A 49 -14.04 16.20 -21.35
N ASN A 50 -13.01 17.03 -21.54
CA ASN A 50 -12.12 16.96 -22.70
C ASN A 50 -11.06 15.87 -22.48
N LYS A 51 -11.36 14.63 -22.89
CA LYS A 51 -10.57 13.44 -22.55
C LYS A 51 -9.13 13.47 -23.07
N THR A 52 -8.85 14.21 -24.14
CA THR A 52 -7.49 14.32 -24.69
C THR A 52 -6.56 15.19 -23.85
N GLU A 53 -7.10 16.06 -22.99
CA GLU A 53 -6.28 16.95 -22.15
C GLU A 53 -6.02 16.36 -20.76
N ILE A 54 -6.84 15.40 -20.34
CA ILE A 54 -6.76 14.78 -19.03
C ILE A 54 -5.58 13.80 -18.99
N HIS A 55 -4.68 14.05 -18.04
CA HIS A 55 -3.49 13.26 -17.77
C HIS A 55 -3.53 12.56 -16.41
N HIS A 56 -4.40 13.01 -15.50
CA HIS A 56 -4.53 12.45 -14.16
C HIS A 56 -6.01 12.41 -13.76
N ILE A 57 -6.47 11.22 -13.34
CA ILE A 57 -7.78 11.02 -12.71
C ILE A 57 -7.54 10.42 -11.31
N CYS A 58 -8.08 11.07 -10.30
CA CYS A 58 -8.16 10.58 -8.93
C CYS A 58 -9.63 10.29 -8.58
N LEU A 59 -9.91 9.05 -8.20
CA LEU A 59 -11.21 8.56 -7.76
C LEU A 59 -11.14 8.31 -6.26
N ASN A 60 -11.74 9.20 -5.47
CA ASN A 60 -11.76 9.11 -4.01
C ASN A 60 -12.88 8.19 -3.47
N ASP A 61 -13.51 7.40 -4.34
CA ASP A 61 -14.60 6.48 -3.99
C ASP A 61 -14.36 5.13 -4.70
N GLY A 62 -15.29 4.18 -4.55
CA GLY A 62 -15.26 2.89 -5.24
C GLY A 62 -15.17 3.01 -6.75
N VAL A 63 -14.43 2.10 -7.39
CA VAL A 63 -14.38 1.97 -8.85
C VAL A 63 -15.17 0.74 -9.34
N SER A 64 -16.31 0.99 -9.96
CA SER A 64 -17.03 -0.05 -10.70
C SER A 64 -16.30 -0.49 -11.98
N LYS A 65 -16.60 -1.70 -12.45
CA LYS A 65 -16.12 -2.24 -13.72
C LYS A 65 -16.45 -1.30 -14.89
N GLU A 66 -17.68 -0.79 -14.96
CA GLU A 66 -18.14 0.10 -16.02
C GLU A 66 -17.35 1.41 -16.03
N LEU A 67 -17.06 1.95 -14.84
CA LEU A 67 -16.29 3.17 -14.70
C LEU A 67 -14.83 2.96 -15.15
N LEU A 68 -14.17 1.90 -14.69
CA LEU A 68 -12.81 1.59 -15.12
C LEU A 68 -12.75 1.35 -16.63
N GLN A 69 -13.69 0.57 -17.16
CA GLN A 69 -13.80 0.28 -18.58
C GLN A 69 -13.96 1.55 -19.42
N PHE A 70 -14.73 2.53 -18.93
CA PHE A 70 -14.87 3.83 -19.58
C PHE A 70 -13.56 4.63 -19.54
N ILE A 71 -12.91 4.72 -18.37
CA ILE A 71 -11.65 5.44 -18.19
C ILE A 71 -10.56 4.89 -19.12
N VAL A 72 -10.42 3.57 -19.15
CA VAL A 72 -9.43 2.87 -19.96
C VAL A 72 -9.62 3.14 -21.45
N ASN A 73 -10.87 3.20 -21.93
CA ASN A 73 -11.17 3.38 -23.35
C ASN A 73 -11.10 4.84 -23.82
N GLU A 74 -11.57 5.78 -23.00
CA GLU A 74 -11.89 7.13 -23.47
C GLU A 74 -10.78 8.15 -23.22
N PHE A 75 -9.79 7.85 -22.36
CA PHE A 75 -8.73 8.78 -21.97
C PHE A 75 -7.37 8.37 -22.54
N PRO A 76 -7.06 8.76 -23.80
CA PRO A 76 -5.87 8.28 -24.52
C PRO A 76 -4.54 8.88 -24.04
N ASN A 77 -4.59 9.94 -23.23
CA ASN A 77 -3.42 10.62 -22.69
C ASN A 77 -3.31 10.49 -21.16
N LEU A 78 -4.13 9.63 -20.54
CA LEU A 78 -4.14 9.41 -19.10
C LEU A 78 -2.81 8.80 -18.65
N ARG A 79 -2.03 9.50 -17.84
CA ARG A 79 -0.73 9.02 -17.33
C ARG A 79 -0.85 8.42 -15.94
N THR A 80 -1.72 8.98 -15.11
CA THR A 80 -1.90 8.59 -13.72
C THR A 80 -3.37 8.27 -13.46
N LEU A 81 -3.61 7.09 -12.92
CA LEU A 81 -4.89 6.71 -12.35
C LEU A 81 -4.69 6.46 -10.86
N GLU A 82 -5.47 7.14 -10.04
CA GLU A 82 -5.50 7.03 -8.59
C GLU A 82 -6.90 6.63 -8.16
N VAL A 83 -7.00 5.63 -7.27
CA VAL A 83 -8.27 5.06 -6.84
C VAL A 83 -8.20 4.71 -5.36
N ALA A 84 -9.27 4.99 -4.62
CA ALA A 84 -9.34 4.73 -3.19
C ALA A 84 -9.85 3.31 -2.85
N ASP A 85 -10.88 2.83 -3.53
CA ASP A 85 -11.50 1.53 -3.25
C ASP A 85 -11.69 0.66 -4.51
N PHE A 86 -11.24 -0.59 -4.42
CA PHE A 86 -11.26 -1.62 -5.45
C PHE A 86 -12.13 -2.82 -5.10
N SER A 87 -12.90 -2.75 -4.00
CA SER A 87 -13.72 -3.84 -3.48
C SER A 87 -14.66 -4.46 -4.54
N ASP A 88 -15.24 -3.64 -5.41
CA ASP A 88 -16.19 -4.05 -6.45
C ASP A 88 -15.56 -4.26 -7.85
N LEU A 89 -14.22 -4.26 -7.96
CA LEU A 89 -13.57 -4.31 -9.28
C LEU A 89 -13.59 -5.73 -9.88
N GLU A 90 -14.16 -5.82 -11.08
CA GLU A 90 -14.03 -7.01 -11.94
C GLU A 90 -13.02 -6.81 -13.07
N ARG A 91 -12.53 -7.95 -13.60
CA ARG A 91 -11.66 -7.96 -14.77
C ARG A 91 -12.34 -7.33 -15.98
N ILE A 92 -11.63 -6.40 -16.63
CA ILE A 92 -12.00 -5.83 -17.92
C ILE A 92 -11.12 -6.39 -19.06
N SER A 93 -11.60 -6.31 -20.29
CA SER A 93 -10.95 -6.92 -21.47
C SER A 93 -10.08 -5.97 -22.29
N THR A 94 -10.05 -4.69 -21.92
CA THR A 94 -9.32 -3.64 -22.62
C THR A 94 -8.13 -3.15 -21.81
N CYS A 95 -7.16 -2.56 -22.48
CA CYS A 95 -6.01 -1.95 -21.84
C CYS A 95 -5.83 -0.49 -22.27
N ASN A 96 -5.23 0.30 -21.39
CA ASN A 96 -4.77 1.64 -21.66
C ASN A 96 -3.24 1.68 -21.55
N THR A 97 -2.59 1.92 -22.69
CA THR A 97 -1.13 1.93 -22.80
C THR A 97 -0.51 3.28 -22.42
N SER A 98 -1.32 4.32 -22.22
CA SER A 98 -0.87 5.65 -21.81
C SER A 98 -0.66 5.76 -20.30
N VAL A 99 -1.35 4.93 -19.51
CA VAL A 99 -1.20 4.90 -18.06
C VAL A 99 0.16 4.33 -17.70
N THR A 100 0.92 5.12 -16.94
CA THR A 100 2.28 4.79 -16.50
C THR A 100 2.41 4.82 -14.97
N THR A 101 1.47 5.44 -14.27
CA THR A 101 1.41 5.48 -12.82
C THR A 101 0.05 5.01 -12.34
N PHE A 102 0.06 4.08 -11.39
CA PHE A 102 -1.13 3.62 -10.69
C PHE A 102 -0.95 3.88 -9.20
N LYS A 103 -1.94 4.51 -8.59
CA LYS A 103 -1.98 4.81 -7.15
C LYS A 103 -3.22 4.17 -6.53
N TRP A 104 -3.02 3.47 -5.43
CA TRP A 104 -4.11 2.97 -4.60
C TRP A 104 -4.03 3.65 -3.23
N ASN A 105 -4.93 4.60 -3.01
CA ASN A 105 -4.86 5.52 -1.88
C ASN A 105 -5.84 5.16 -0.77
N HIS A 106 -5.54 5.62 0.44
CA HIS A 106 -6.46 5.53 1.56
C HIS A 106 -7.55 6.61 1.42
N TYR A 107 -8.83 6.22 1.46
CA TYR A 107 -9.88 7.21 1.65
C TYR A 107 -9.83 7.72 3.09
N LEU A 108 -9.51 9.00 3.28
CA LEU A 108 -9.38 9.72 4.55
C LEU A 108 -10.63 9.70 5.48
N GLY A 109 -11.66 8.91 5.20
CA GLY A 109 -12.93 8.93 5.92
C GLY A 109 -13.14 7.81 6.93
N HIS A 110 -12.50 6.65 6.79
CA HIS A 110 -12.72 5.51 7.69
C HIS A 110 -11.45 4.67 7.78
N GLY A 111 -10.58 5.00 8.74
CA GLY A 111 -9.59 4.08 9.27
C GLY A 111 -10.32 2.92 9.94
N LYS A 112 -10.70 1.91 9.17
CA LYS A 112 -10.99 0.60 9.73
C LYS A 112 -9.65 -0.12 9.84
N GLU A 113 -9.23 -0.34 11.07
CA GLU A 113 -8.27 -1.39 11.41
C GLU A 113 -8.84 -2.71 10.87
N CYS A 114 -8.28 -3.20 9.76
CA CYS A 114 -8.72 -4.43 9.11
C CYS A 114 -7.62 -5.48 9.22
N TYR A 115 -7.35 -5.95 10.44
CA TYR A 115 -6.68 -7.24 10.63
C TYR A 115 -7.69 -8.42 10.57
N ASP A 116 -8.99 -8.13 10.40
CA ASP A 116 -10.09 -9.08 10.70
C ASP A 116 -11.08 -9.33 9.55
N MET A 117 -10.79 -8.91 8.32
CA MET A 117 -11.59 -9.30 7.13
C MET A 117 -10.75 -10.11 6.17
N GLU A 118 -11.38 -11.11 5.52
CA GLU A 118 -10.86 -11.87 4.38
C GLU A 118 -9.98 -10.98 3.51
N SER A 119 -8.67 -11.02 3.75
CA SER A 119 -7.77 -9.96 3.33
C SER A 119 -7.74 -9.92 1.81
N ILE A 120 -8.04 -8.76 1.21
CA ILE A 120 -7.91 -8.58 -0.23
C ILE A 120 -6.45 -8.89 -0.60
N ASN A 121 -6.26 -9.96 -1.37
CA ASN A 121 -4.95 -10.37 -1.83
C ASN A 121 -4.46 -9.36 -2.89
N ILE A 122 -3.55 -8.46 -2.48
CA ILE A 122 -2.99 -7.42 -3.37
C ILE A 122 -2.33 -8.04 -4.59
N HIS A 123 -1.66 -9.19 -4.43
CA HIS A 123 -1.03 -9.86 -5.56
C HIS A 123 -2.08 -10.17 -6.65
N ASP A 124 -3.24 -10.70 -6.27
CA ASP A 124 -4.30 -11.08 -7.21
C ASP A 124 -4.93 -9.84 -7.86
N VAL A 125 -5.12 -8.76 -7.10
CA VAL A 125 -5.57 -7.47 -7.66
C VAL A 125 -4.57 -6.96 -8.69
N LEU A 126 -3.29 -6.92 -8.34
CA LEU A 126 -2.24 -6.47 -9.24
C LEU A 126 -2.13 -7.38 -10.48
N SER A 127 -2.24 -8.70 -10.33
CA SER A 127 -2.04 -9.66 -11.41
C SER A 127 -3.22 -9.78 -12.36
N ASP A 128 -4.43 -9.80 -11.81
CA ASP A 128 -5.63 -10.18 -12.55
C ASP A 128 -6.42 -8.96 -13.02
N LEU A 129 -6.32 -7.84 -12.27
CA LEU A 129 -7.07 -6.63 -12.52
C LEU A 129 -6.18 -5.52 -13.07
N ILE A 130 -5.03 -5.22 -12.46
CA ILE A 130 -4.25 -4.03 -12.82
C ILE A 130 -3.29 -4.28 -13.99
N ALA A 131 -2.47 -5.33 -13.94
CA ALA A 131 -1.47 -5.62 -14.97
C ALA A 131 -2.07 -5.79 -16.38
N PRO A 132 -3.23 -6.48 -16.57
CA PRO A 132 -3.84 -6.59 -17.89
C PRO A 132 -4.36 -5.25 -18.43
N CYS A 133 -4.78 -4.34 -17.54
CA CYS A 133 -5.32 -3.04 -17.91
C CYS A 133 -4.23 -2.04 -18.29
N PHE A 134 -3.07 -2.11 -17.63
CA PHE A 134 -2.03 -1.09 -17.75
C PHE A 134 -0.65 -1.70 -18.03
N PRO A 135 -0.42 -2.20 -19.27
CA PRO A 135 0.79 -2.96 -19.60
C PRO A 135 2.08 -2.14 -19.58
N ASN A 136 1.97 -0.80 -19.58
CA ASN A 136 3.10 0.13 -19.59
C ASN A 136 3.36 0.78 -18.22
N LEU A 137 2.82 0.22 -17.13
CA LEU A 137 3.07 0.74 -15.79
C LEU A 137 4.56 0.83 -15.47
N GLN A 138 4.95 2.00 -14.99
CA GLN A 138 6.30 2.35 -14.57
C GLN A 138 6.37 2.65 -13.07
N HIS A 139 5.25 3.09 -12.47
CA HIS A 139 5.16 3.39 -11.06
C HIS A 139 3.86 2.80 -10.50
N ILE A 140 3.99 2.01 -9.43
CA ILE A 140 2.87 1.56 -8.60
C ILE A 140 3.11 2.09 -7.20
N GLU A 141 2.07 2.65 -6.60
CA GLU A 141 2.10 3.19 -5.26
C GLU A 141 0.83 2.81 -4.52
N ILE A 142 0.97 2.17 -3.37
CA ILE A 142 -0.13 1.72 -2.52
C ILE A 142 0.09 2.36 -1.15
N GLU A 143 -0.68 3.40 -0.87
CA GLU A 143 -0.49 4.29 0.30
C GLU A 143 -1.39 3.91 1.49
N ASN A 144 -2.26 2.90 1.34
CA ASN A 144 -3.22 2.55 2.38
C ASN A 144 -2.65 1.48 3.33
N PRO A 145 -2.52 1.77 4.64
CA PRO A 145 -1.99 0.83 5.62
C PRO A 145 -2.88 -0.38 5.83
N THR A 146 -4.16 -0.36 5.42
CA THR A 146 -5.04 -1.54 5.50
C THR A 146 -4.76 -2.58 4.42
N PHE A 147 -4.00 -2.22 3.39
CA PHE A 147 -3.62 -3.12 2.32
C PHE A 147 -2.17 -3.52 2.51
N HIS A 148 -1.99 -4.77 2.91
CA HIS A 148 -0.68 -5.34 3.11
C HIS A 148 -0.36 -6.34 2.01
N ILE A 149 0.87 -6.31 1.51
CA ILE A 149 1.44 -7.45 0.80
C ILE A 149 2.28 -8.25 1.79
N ASP A 150 2.12 -9.56 1.82
CA ASP A 150 3.08 -10.37 2.55
C ASP A 150 4.41 -10.43 1.78
N ILE A 151 5.51 -10.61 2.50
CA ILE A 151 6.85 -10.62 1.92
C ILE A 151 7.06 -11.71 0.84
N ILE A 152 6.30 -12.80 0.91
CA ILE A 152 6.40 -13.93 -0.03
C ILE A 152 5.70 -13.57 -1.33
N GLN A 153 4.48 -13.03 -1.27
CA GLN A 153 3.77 -12.46 -2.40
C GLN A 153 4.60 -11.38 -3.09
N LEU A 154 5.25 -10.52 -2.30
CA LEU A 154 6.17 -9.51 -2.80
C LEU A 154 7.27 -10.18 -3.65
N VAL A 155 8.00 -11.16 -3.10
CA VAL A 155 9.02 -11.92 -3.87
C VAL A 155 8.43 -12.57 -5.12
N ARG A 156 7.24 -13.17 -5.02
CA ARG A 156 6.56 -13.88 -6.12
C ARG A 156 6.18 -12.98 -7.29
N LEU A 157 5.90 -11.69 -7.04
CA LEU A 157 5.65 -10.70 -8.11
C LEU A 157 6.79 -10.68 -9.15
N TRP A 158 8.02 -11.01 -8.76
CA TRP A 158 9.19 -10.98 -9.66
C TRP A 158 9.72 -12.34 -10.09
N THR A 159 9.36 -13.43 -9.41
CA THR A 159 9.86 -14.78 -9.77
C THR A 159 9.02 -15.49 -10.83
N ASN A 160 7.88 -14.92 -11.20
CA ASN A 160 7.03 -15.46 -12.26
C ASN A 160 7.75 -15.45 -13.62
N THR A 161 7.54 -16.50 -14.42
CA THR A 161 8.22 -16.70 -15.72
C THR A 161 7.89 -15.60 -16.73
N THR A 162 6.77 -14.92 -16.53
CA THR A 162 6.40 -13.69 -17.24
C THR A 162 6.40 -12.56 -16.21
N PRO A 163 7.26 -11.55 -16.33
CA PRO A 163 7.25 -10.43 -15.41
C PRO A 163 5.90 -9.72 -15.52
N LEU A 164 5.21 -9.60 -14.40
CA LEU A 164 3.87 -9.03 -14.36
C LEU A 164 3.85 -7.57 -14.83
N PHE A 165 4.91 -6.82 -14.48
CA PHE A 165 5.10 -5.43 -14.86
C PHE A 165 6.48 -5.24 -15.52
N PRO A 166 6.63 -5.49 -16.82
CA PRO A 166 7.93 -5.46 -17.50
C PRO A 166 8.56 -4.05 -17.57
N SER A 167 7.74 -3.00 -17.46
CA SER A 167 8.16 -1.59 -17.52
C SER A 167 8.35 -0.95 -16.15
N LEU A 168 8.14 -1.70 -15.05
CA LEU A 168 8.11 -1.14 -13.70
C LEU A 168 9.49 -0.59 -13.31
N LYS A 169 9.49 0.68 -12.90
CA LYS A 169 10.69 1.41 -12.47
C LYS A 169 10.68 1.68 -10.97
N LYS A 170 9.49 1.82 -10.37
CA LYS A 170 9.31 2.09 -8.94
C LYS A 170 8.06 1.37 -8.41
N LEU A 171 8.19 0.77 -7.23
CA LEU A 171 7.10 0.21 -6.43
C LEU A 171 7.14 0.83 -5.04
N SER A 172 6.04 1.43 -4.61
CA SER A 172 5.80 1.90 -3.24
C SER A 172 4.67 1.08 -2.61
N ILE A 173 4.92 0.39 -1.51
CA ILE A 173 3.92 -0.50 -0.89
C ILE A 173 4.21 -0.77 0.58
N HIS A 174 3.16 -0.98 1.37
CA HIS A 174 3.26 -1.45 2.74
C HIS A 174 3.37 -2.98 2.81
N VAL A 175 4.36 -3.48 3.54
CA VAL A 175 4.73 -4.89 3.62
C VAL A 175 4.60 -5.41 5.04
N VAL A 176 3.90 -6.53 5.18
CA VAL A 176 3.77 -7.26 6.44
C VAL A 176 4.42 -8.63 6.37
N VAL A 177 4.54 -9.24 7.54
CA VAL A 177 4.84 -10.65 7.69
C VAL A 177 3.55 -11.34 8.11
N TYR A 178 2.86 -11.96 7.16
CA TYR A 178 1.69 -12.78 7.48
C TYR A 178 2.14 -14.17 7.97
N GLU A 179 1.38 -14.73 8.91
CA GLU A 179 1.63 -16.08 9.42
C GLU A 179 1.38 -17.10 8.31
N CYS A 180 2.44 -17.80 7.86
CA CYS A 180 2.28 -18.92 6.94
C CYS A 180 1.62 -20.08 7.71
N GLU A 181 0.29 -20.15 7.68
CA GLU A 181 -0.48 -21.26 8.26
C GLU A 181 -0.23 -22.58 7.51
N HIS A 182 0.21 -22.50 6.26
CA HIS A 182 0.40 -23.65 5.38
C HIS A 182 1.79 -23.67 4.74
N LYS A 183 2.43 -24.84 4.72
CA LYS A 183 3.75 -25.04 4.10
C LYS A 183 3.82 -24.68 2.61
N GLU A 184 2.69 -24.70 1.92
CA GLU A 184 2.57 -24.34 0.51
C GLU A 184 2.69 -22.82 0.27
N GLN A 185 2.47 -22.01 1.32
CA GLN A 185 2.62 -20.56 1.26
C GLN A 185 4.09 -20.14 1.32
N VAL A 186 4.98 -21.01 1.79
CA VAL A 186 6.43 -20.75 1.87
C VAL A 186 7.07 -20.74 0.48
N LEU A 187 8.07 -19.88 0.26
CA LEU A 187 8.88 -19.86 -0.96
C LEU A 187 9.59 -21.20 -1.16
N SER A 188 9.36 -21.85 -2.30
CA SER A 188 10.13 -23.03 -2.69
C SER A 188 11.58 -22.65 -3.04
N ARG A 189 12.49 -23.61 -2.89
CA ARG A 189 13.89 -23.46 -3.34
C ARG A 189 14.01 -23.02 -4.81
N VAL A 190 13.09 -23.48 -5.67
CA VAL A 190 13.09 -23.11 -7.09
C VAL A 190 12.71 -21.64 -7.28
N GLU A 191 11.69 -21.15 -6.58
CA GLU A 191 11.31 -19.72 -6.58
C GLU A 191 12.44 -18.86 -6.03
N TRP A 192 13.07 -19.30 -4.93
CA TRP A 192 14.19 -18.58 -4.34
C TRP A 192 15.39 -18.48 -5.27
N MET A 193 15.78 -19.56 -5.94
CA MET A 193 16.86 -19.53 -6.93
C MET A 193 16.53 -18.60 -8.10
N LYS A 194 15.27 -18.58 -8.58
CA LYS A 194 14.84 -17.63 -9.61
C LYS A 194 14.97 -16.18 -9.14
N PHE A 195 14.57 -15.90 -7.90
CA PHE A 195 14.74 -14.57 -7.29
C PHE A 195 16.22 -14.18 -7.20
N CYS A 196 17.07 -15.12 -6.76
CA CYS A 196 18.52 -14.93 -6.69
C CYS A 196 19.16 -14.70 -8.06
N ASP A 197 18.59 -15.21 -9.14
CA ASP A 197 19.08 -14.99 -10.49
C ASP A 197 18.61 -13.66 -11.11
N LEU A 198 17.68 -12.94 -10.46
CA LEU A 198 17.25 -11.62 -10.91
C LEU A 198 18.42 -10.64 -10.93
N LYS A 199 18.66 -10.05 -12.10
CA LYS A 199 19.74 -9.07 -12.32
C LYS A 199 19.33 -7.65 -11.95
N HIS A 200 18.04 -7.34 -12.05
CA HIS A 200 17.51 -6.00 -11.86
C HIS A 200 16.13 -6.08 -11.18
N LEU A 201 15.92 -5.18 -10.23
CA LEU A 201 14.62 -4.89 -9.60
C LEU A 201 14.28 -3.41 -9.83
N PRO A 202 13.00 -3.03 -9.76
CA PRO A 202 12.61 -1.62 -9.69
C PRO A 202 13.18 -0.95 -8.42
N GLU A 203 13.10 0.38 -8.37
CA GLU A 203 13.21 1.10 -7.10
C GLU A 203 12.09 0.64 -6.16
N LEU A 204 12.44 0.34 -4.91
CA LEU A 204 11.52 -0.18 -3.90
C LEU A 204 11.49 0.83 -2.76
N GLU A 205 10.31 1.40 -2.52
CA GLU A 205 10.00 2.19 -1.32
C GLU A 205 9.00 1.38 -0.50
N LEU A 206 9.49 0.69 0.52
CA LEU A 206 8.69 -0.25 1.30
C LEU A 206 8.39 0.37 2.65
N SER A 207 7.15 0.31 3.12
CA SER A 207 6.84 0.58 4.53
C SER A 207 6.52 -0.71 5.28
N CYS A 208 6.73 -0.74 6.59
CA CYS A 208 6.43 -1.89 7.44
C CYS A 208 6.27 -1.44 8.89
N GLU A 209 5.52 -2.19 9.70
CA GLU A 209 5.26 -1.84 11.09
C GLU A 209 6.48 -2.08 12.01
N TYR A 210 7.23 -3.16 11.80
CA TYR A 210 8.25 -3.61 12.75
C TYR A 210 9.67 -3.54 12.18
N SER A 211 10.61 -3.13 13.03
CA SER A 211 12.06 -3.14 12.72
C SER A 211 12.59 -4.52 12.32
N THR A 212 11.98 -5.60 12.80
CA THR A 212 12.33 -6.99 12.42
C THR A 212 11.96 -7.28 10.97
N VAL A 213 10.80 -6.80 10.51
CA VAL A 213 10.37 -6.89 9.11
C VAL A 213 11.30 -6.06 8.22
N ALA A 214 11.63 -4.85 8.65
CA ALA A 214 12.59 -4.01 7.94
C ALA A 214 13.95 -4.69 7.77
N SER A 215 14.45 -5.35 8.82
CA SER A 215 15.71 -6.08 8.77
C SER A 215 15.65 -7.27 7.80
N LEU A 216 14.51 -7.96 7.72
CA LEU A 216 14.30 -9.06 6.78
C LEU A 216 14.24 -8.57 5.33
N LEU A 217 13.50 -7.49 5.06
CA LEU A 217 13.44 -6.85 3.76
C LEU A 217 14.82 -6.39 3.30
N LEU A 218 15.61 -5.81 4.20
CA LEU A 218 16.99 -5.45 3.92
C LEU A 218 17.80 -6.69 3.52
N ALA A 219 17.76 -7.76 4.32
CA ALA A 219 18.51 -8.99 4.02
C ALA A 219 18.15 -9.61 2.66
N LEU A 220 16.87 -9.57 2.28
CA LEU A 220 16.39 -10.14 1.02
C LEU A 220 16.71 -9.26 -0.20
N PHE A 221 16.55 -7.94 -0.08
CA PHE A 221 16.53 -7.03 -1.23
C PHE A 221 17.76 -6.13 -1.35
N GLU A 222 18.55 -5.92 -0.29
CA GLU A 222 19.70 -5.00 -0.31
C GLU A 222 20.73 -5.40 -1.37
N SER A 223 20.99 -6.71 -1.50
CA SER A 223 21.91 -7.24 -2.52
C SER A 223 21.42 -7.00 -3.97
N LYS A 224 20.13 -6.70 -4.14
CA LYS A 224 19.44 -6.54 -5.44
C LYS A 224 19.10 -5.10 -5.78
N ALA A 225 18.87 -4.24 -4.80
CA ALA A 225 18.37 -2.88 -5.02
C ALA A 225 19.24 -1.84 -4.32
N LYS A 226 20.08 -1.12 -5.09
CA LYS A 226 20.81 0.08 -4.62
C LYS A 226 19.89 1.27 -4.29
N ARG A 227 18.59 1.13 -4.54
CA ARG A 227 17.53 2.15 -4.37
C ARG A 227 16.40 1.62 -3.50
N LEU A 228 16.72 0.72 -2.57
CA LEU A 228 15.79 0.28 -1.54
C LEU A 228 15.67 1.40 -0.50
N LYS A 229 14.44 1.75 -0.13
CA LYS A 229 14.12 2.54 1.06
C LYS A 229 13.10 1.77 1.87
N ILE A 230 13.33 1.70 3.18
CA ILE A 230 12.42 1.02 4.10
C ILE A 230 11.97 2.03 5.15
N HIS A 231 10.67 2.19 5.30
CA HIS A 231 10.03 3.07 6.26
C HIS A 231 9.43 2.20 7.37
N VAL A 232 9.86 2.41 8.60
CA VAL A 232 9.28 1.74 9.78
C VAL A 232 8.24 2.67 10.37
N ILE A 233 6.99 2.23 10.36
CA ILE A 233 5.83 2.92 10.93
C ILE A 233 5.62 2.29 12.30
N ASP A 234 6.09 2.94 13.36
CA ASP A 234 5.99 2.40 14.73
C ASP A 234 4.55 2.51 15.22
N GLN A 235 3.75 1.48 14.97
CA GLN A 235 2.44 1.32 15.57
C GLN A 235 2.66 0.57 16.90
N GLU A 236 2.15 1.09 18.01
CA GLU A 236 2.20 0.48 19.36
C GLU A 236 1.42 -0.86 19.45
N CYS A 237 1.33 -1.63 18.37
CA CYS A 237 0.80 -2.97 18.34
C CYS A 237 1.76 -3.88 19.11
N GLY A 238 1.39 -4.15 20.37
CA GLY A 238 2.09 -5.03 21.29
C GLY A 238 2.64 -6.27 20.59
N GLY A 239 3.97 -6.34 20.53
CA GLY A 239 4.70 -7.23 19.64
C GLY A 239 4.23 -8.67 19.67
N ILE A 240 3.67 -9.12 18.55
CA ILE A 240 3.48 -10.54 18.30
C ILE A 240 4.87 -11.12 18.00
N ARG A 241 5.36 -11.96 18.90
CA ARG A 241 6.60 -12.74 18.69
C ARG A 241 6.32 -13.86 17.70
N PHE A 242 6.98 -13.83 16.54
CA PHE A 242 6.73 -14.78 15.46
C PHE A 242 7.51 -16.10 15.60
N SER A 243 6.79 -17.22 15.57
CA SER A 243 7.30 -18.59 15.38
C SER A 243 7.58 -18.91 13.90
N SER A 244 6.78 -18.34 12.99
CA SER A 244 6.85 -18.57 11.53
C SER A 244 8.05 -17.93 10.84
N MET A 245 8.63 -16.86 11.40
CA MET A 245 9.83 -16.21 10.87
C MET A 245 11.02 -17.17 10.89
N HIS A 246 11.15 -17.98 11.95
CA HIS A 246 12.18 -18.99 12.02
C HIS A 246 11.98 -20.04 10.92
N GLU A 247 10.75 -20.50 10.67
CA GLU A 247 10.46 -21.46 9.62
C GLU A 247 10.60 -20.90 8.19
N LEU A 248 10.23 -19.64 7.93
CA LEU A 248 10.50 -18.97 6.65
C LEU A 248 12.01 -18.91 6.41
N LEU A 249 12.76 -18.51 7.43
CA LEU A 249 14.21 -18.43 7.35
C LEU A 249 14.86 -19.83 7.23
N GLU A 250 14.40 -20.83 7.98
CA GLU A 250 14.92 -22.21 7.90
C GLU A 250 14.57 -22.89 6.58
N ASN A 251 13.37 -22.69 6.05
CA ASN A 251 12.94 -23.26 4.77
C ASN A 251 13.61 -22.58 3.57
N VAL A 252 13.82 -21.26 3.61
CA VAL A 252 14.47 -20.51 2.53
C VAL A 252 15.99 -20.71 2.55
N PHE A 253 16.60 -20.90 3.73
CA PHE A 253 18.03 -20.79 3.88
C PHE A 253 18.79 -22.04 4.42
N GLU A 254 18.13 -23.15 4.76
CA GLU A 254 18.74 -24.34 5.41
C GLU A 254 19.48 -24.00 6.74
N GLN A 255 19.84 -25.01 7.55
CA GLN A 255 20.36 -24.86 8.92
C GLN A 255 21.67 -24.04 9.06
N ASP A 256 22.38 -23.77 7.97
CA ASP A 256 23.70 -23.10 7.98
C ASP A 256 23.62 -21.56 7.97
N VAL A 257 22.41 -20.99 7.92
CA VAL A 257 22.19 -19.55 7.74
C VAL A 257 21.88 -18.78 9.03
N SER A 258 21.67 -19.45 10.17
CA SER A 258 21.68 -18.76 11.48
C SER A 258 22.92 -17.89 11.63
N THR A 259 24.08 -18.33 11.14
CA THR A 259 25.35 -17.60 11.24
C THR A 259 25.46 -16.46 10.21
N GLN A 260 24.97 -16.65 8.98
CA GLN A 260 24.99 -15.61 7.94
C GLN A 260 23.92 -14.54 8.15
N LEU A 261 22.70 -14.91 8.57
CA LEU A 261 21.65 -13.97 8.99
C LEU A 261 22.04 -13.26 10.28
N LYS A 262 22.60 -13.95 11.30
CA LYS A 262 23.18 -13.25 12.45
C LYS A 262 24.29 -12.30 11.99
N GLY A 263 25.12 -12.68 11.02
CA GLY A 263 26.10 -11.80 10.39
C GLY A 263 25.47 -10.57 9.73
N ILE A 264 24.45 -10.74 8.89
CA ILE A 264 23.75 -9.65 8.18
C ILE A 264 23.00 -8.73 9.16
N LEU A 265 22.29 -9.32 10.13
CA LEU A 265 21.57 -8.62 11.20
C LEU A 265 22.52 -7.93 12.20
N SER A 266 23.73 -8.45 12.40
CA SER A 266 24.73 -7.87 13.33
C SER A 266 25.72 -6.91 12.67
N GLU A 267 26.03 -7.06 11.37
CA GLU A 267 27.12 -6.31 10.75
C GLU A 267 26.69 -5.04 10.04
N ARG A 268 25.42 -4.82 9.65
CA ARG A 268 25.10 -3.60 8.86
C ARG A 268 23.60 -3.30 8.76
N ILE A 269 23.01 -2.80 9.84
CA ILE A 269 21.90 -1.85 9.68
C ILE A 269 22.56 -0.50 9.40
N SER A 270 22.92 -0.26 8.14
CA SER A 270 23.33 1.06 7.69
C SER A 270 22.12 1.99 7.80
N SER A 271 22.18 2.94 8.73
CA SER A 271 21.14 3.95 9.05
C SER A 271 20.65 4.84 7.90
N LYS A 272 21.09 4.59 6.65
CA LYS A 272 20.69 5.35 5.46
C LYS A 272 19.56 4.71 4.64
N VAL A 273 19.28 3.42 4.85
CA VAL A 273 18.28 2.66 4.07
C VAL A 273 16.96 2.54 4.82
N ILE A 274 17.01 2.50 6.15
CA ILE A 274 15.84 2.45 7.02
C ILE A 274 15.60 3.84 7.59
N THR A 275 14.39 4.35 7.40
CA THR A 275 13.87 5.56 8.05
C THR A 275 12.77 5.16 9.01
N TYR A 276 12.74 5.81 10.17
CA TYR A 276 11.70 5.63 11.17
C TYR A 276 10.75 6.82 11.05
N GLU A 277 9.48 6.55 10.80
CA GLU A 277 8.43 7.55 10.74
C GLU A 277 7.80 7.64 12.14
N THR A 278 8.23 8.63 12.91
CA THR A 278 7.63 8.98 14.21
C THR A 278 6.49 9.96 13.97
N ASP A 279 5.45 9.53 13.26
CA ASP A 279 4.30 10.38 12.88
C ASP A 279 3.09 10.17 13.79
N TYR A 280 3.33 9.99 15.08
CA TYR A 280 2.49 10.64 16.08
C TYR A 280 3.42 11.53 16.89
N GLU A 281 3.19 12.85 16.81
CA GLU A 281 3.65 13.77 17.82
C GLU A 281 3.29 13.13 19.15
N SER A 282 4.33 12.68 19.87
CA SER A 282 4.35 12.59 21.32
C SER A 282 3.45 13.70 21.80
N SER A 283 2.27 13.35 22.32
CA SER A 283 1.50 14.31 23.08
C SER A 283 2.40 14.68 24.24
N GLU A 284 3.03 15.84 24.11
CA GLU A 284 3.65 16.57 25.21
C GLU A 284 2.51 16.96 26.17
N GLU A 285 1.87 15.98 26.81
CA GLU A 285 0.91 16.14 27.88
C GLU A 285 1.03 14.94 28.84
N SER A 286 2.13 14.91 29.58
CA SER A 286 2.09 14.50 30.98
C SER A 286 3.02 15.42 31.77
N GLU A 287 2.72 16.71 31.70
CA GLU A 287 3.09 17.63 32.78
C GLU A 287 2.25 17.26 34.01
N ASP A 288 2.96 16.95 35.08
CA ASP A 288 2.65 17.25 36.48
C ASP A 288 1.27 16.83 37.05
N GLU A 289 1.25 15.74 37.80
CA GLU A 289 0.65 15.73 39.15
C GLU A 289 1.51 14.85 40.08
N GLU A 290 2.58 15.45 40.62
CA GLU A 290 3.03 15.17 41.99
C GLU A 290 2.03 15.83 42.94
N GLU A 291 1.20 15.07 43.68
CA GLU A 291 0.69 15.44 45.01
C GLU A 291 0.53 14.14 45.81
N GLU A 292 1.55 13.80 46.61
CA GLU A 292 1.65 14.02 48.06
C GLU A 292 0.99 12.91 48.90
N GLU A 293 1.84 12.34 49.75
CA GLU A 293 1.53 11.40 50.84
C GLU A 293 0.66 12.07 51.91
N GLU A 294 -0.20 11.30 52.58
CA GLU A 294 -0.07 10.95 54.02
C GLU A 294 -1.36 10.28 54.54
N ASP A 295 -1.15 9.10 55.13
CA ASP A 295 -1.67 8.58 56.40
C ASP A 295 -3.03 9.10 56.95
N ASP A 296 -3.95 8.19 57.36
CA ASP A 296 -3.86 7.54 58.67
C ASP A 296 -5.14 6.72 59.04
N GLU A 297 -4.92 5.76 59.95
CA GLU A 297 -5.86 5.15 60.92
C GLU A 297 -6.80 3.99 60.51
N ASP A 298 -6.30 2.77 60.79
CA ASP A 298 -6.72 1.84 61.86
C ASP A 298 -8.14 1.25 61.97
N HIS A 299 -8.12 0.02 62.53
CA HIS A 299 -9.19 -0.84 63.07
C HIS A 299 -9.85 -1.83 62.10
N ASP A 300 -9.92 -3.14 62.36
CA ASP A 300 -9.68 -3.93 63.57
C ASP A 300 -9.30 -5.38 63.20
N GLU A 301 -8.58 -5.99 64.14
CA GLU A 301 -8.33 -7.42 64.28
C GLU A 301 -9.64 -8.23 64.30
N ASP A 302 -9.63 -9.43 63.74
CA ASP A 302 -10.20 -10.60 64.40
C ASP A 302 -9.62 -11.86 63.75
N GLU A 303 -8.68 -12.47 64.47
CA GLU A 303 -8.38 -13.89 64.43
C GLU A 303 -9.67 -14.67 64.78
N GLU A 304 -9.99 -15.75 64.07
CA GLU A 304 -10.30 -17.04 64.69
C GLU A 304 -10.04 -18.16 63.67
N GLU A 305 -9.19 -19.10 64.12
CA GLU A 305 -8.94 -20.41 63.53
C GLU A 305 -10.13 -21.37 63.77
N ASP A 306 -10.08 -22.51 63.05
CA ASP A 306 -10.74 -23.80 63.32
C ASP A 306 -12.19 -24.06 62.84
N GLU A 307 -12.32 -24.79 61.72
CA GLU A 307 -12.65 -26.25 61.68
C GLU A 307 -12.47 -26.86 60.28
#